data_AF-A0A841C1G7-F1
#
_entry.id   AF-A0A841C1G7-F1
#
_cell.length_a   1.000
_cell.length_b   1.000
_cell.length_c   1.000
_cell.angle_alpha   90.00
_cell.angle_beta   90.00
_cell.angle_gamma   90.00
#
_symmetry.space_group_name_H-M   'P 1'
#
loop_
_entity.id
_entity.type
_entity.pdbx_description
1 polymer ?
#
loop_
_entity_poly.entity_id
_entity_poly.type
_entity_poly.pdbx_seq_one_letter_code
_entity_poly.pdbx_strand_id
1 'polypeptide(L)'
;MTIVASNNYTISKVSDGSPGSPGPTGAPGQIYQQTTEPTTKVVNMLWQYTGTSSITASGATIAPSNIYVWTGTTWILWSITVANLIADKLSSIVSTLGDVTSGSITNEINVGSNNGGNNVLDTGTVVVDNYGITFNFDHLINSIKDSSQQNNFGTDGIILSKFDTSGYVTKSISANVNTGIDVNDGNGNQTDIDSSSFNILDSNSNSTKITSTGITVKGKDLSNTYSTSEIAVGTWIDGKTIYRKTFSITGISAGTNYNHGIANIDQIVELHGLFNNGTTFTMLPLMGYARQVQATRSQFQFNGGSEATGDKYTITISYTKTV
;
A
#
# COMPACT_ATOMS: atom_id res chain seq x y z
N MET A 1 -46.99 100.72 31.64
CA MET A 1 -45.95 100.98 32.67
C MET A 1 -46.73 101.40 33.90
N THR A 2 -46.91 100.59 34.94
CA THR A 2 -45.92 99.85 35.73
C THR A 2 -46.65 98.68 36.42
N ILE A 3 -46.03 97.51 36.51
CA ILE A 3 -46.45 96.41 37.40
C ILE A 3 -45.71 96.59 38.73
N VAL A 4 -46.41 96.58 39.88
CA VAL A 4 -45.83 96.26 41.21
C VAL A 4 -46.99 95.76 42.11
N ALA A 5 -47.11 94.44 42.32
CA ALA A 5 -46.76 93.66 43.53
C ALA A 5 -47.70 93.91 44.74
N SER A 6 -48.11 92.96 45.57
CA SER A 6 -47.99 91.50 45.65
C SER A 6 -48.91 91.09 46.80
N ASN A 7 -49.82 90.13 46.59
CA ASN A 7 -50.46 89.45 47.70
C ASN A 7 -49.41 88.55 48.36
N ASN A 8 -48.87 88.98 49.50
CA ASN A 8 -47.98 88.16 50.31
C ASN A 8 -48.79 87.03 50.96
N TYR A 9 -48.92 85.90 50.25
CA TYR A 9 -49.23 84.63 50.87
C TYR A 9 -47.94 84.10 51.51
N THR A 10 -47.86 84.16 52.84
CA THR A 10 -46.94 83.33 53.60
C THR A 10 -47.35 81.87 53.41
N ILE A 11 -46.65 81.16 52.54
CA ILE A 11 -46.65 79.70 52.55
C ILE A 11 -45.81 79.28 53.77
N SER A 12 -46.50 79.00 54.87
CA SER A 12 -45.96 78.13 55.90
C SER A 12 -45.49 76.86 55.20
N LYS A 13 -44.25 76.41 55.46
CA LYS A 13 -43.81 75.07 55.06
C LYS A 13 -44.74 74.05 55.73
N VAL A 14 -45.81 73.68 55.05
CA VAL A 14 -46.49 72.41 55.29
C VAL A 14 -45.56 71.36 54.70
N SER A 15 -44.86 70.67 55.60
CA SER A 15 -44.24 69.39 55.29
C SER A 15 -45.36 68.37 55.19
N ASP A 16 -45.94 68.19 54.00
CA ASP A 16 -47.04 67.23 53.79
C ASP A 16 -46.75 66.20 52.69
N GLY A 17 -45.48 65.88 52.46
CA GLY A 17 -45.10 64.69 51.71
C GLY A 17 -43.82 64.09 52.23
N SER A 18 -43.89 62.98 52.96
CA SER A 18 -42.81 61.98 52.92
C SER A 18 -42.52 61.70 51.44
N PRO A 19 -41.25 61.69 50.99
CA PRO A 19 -40.91 61.30 49.63
C PRO A 19 -41.67 60.01 49.30
N GLY A 20 -42.46 60.03 48.22
CA GLY A 20 -43.13 58.81 47.77
C GLY A 20 -42.07 57.72 47.64
N SER A 21 -42.38 56.51 48.11
CA SER A 21 -41.48 55.36 48.02
C SER A 21 -40.85 55.35 46.63
N PRO A 22 -39.52 55.23 46.49
CA PRO A 22 -38.90 55.06 45.19
C PRO A 22 -39.67 53.99 44.42
N GLY A 23 -40.16 54.33 43.22
CA GLY A 23 -40.86 53.37 42.39
C GLY A 23 -39.98 52.13 42.22
N PRO A 24 -40.55 50.91 42.17
CA PRO A 24 -39.76 49.70 42.04
C PRO A 24 -38.82 49.86 40.85
N THR A 25 -37.52 49.84 41.12
CA THR A 25 -36.51 49.74 40.08
C THR A 25 -36.77 48.43 39.37
N GLY A 26 -37.27 48.49 38.13
CA GLY A 26 -37.58 47.30 37.34
C GLY A 26 -36.40 46.36 37.37
N ALA A 27 -36.61 45.15 37.87
CA ALA A 27 -35.54 44.16 37.93
C ALA A 27 -35.00 43.93 36.51
N PRO A 28 -33.67 43.88 36.32
CA PRO A 28 -33.08 43.62 35.01
C PRO A 28 -33.73 42.38 34.37
N GLY A 29 -34.33 42.55 33.19
CA GLY A 29 -34.89 41.44 32.41
C GLY A 29 -36.42 41.24 32.46
N GLN A 30 -37.20 42.09 33.13
CA GLN A 30 -38.67 41.99 33.04
C GLN A 30 -39.23 42.56 31.73
N ILE A 31 -40.08 41.77 31.06
CA ILE A 31 -40.87 42.20 29.90
C ILE A 31 -42.22 42.71 30.41
N TYR A 32 -42.48 44.00 30.23
CA TYR A 32 -43.76 44.62 30.58
C TYR A 32 -44.78 44.27 29.51
N GLN A 33 -45.91 43.66 29.88
CA GLN A 33 -46.96 43.24 28.94
C GLN A 33 -48.20 44.10 29.13
N GLN A 34 -48.56 44.92 28.14
CA GLN A 34 -49.72 45.81 28.24
C GLN A 34 -50.17 46.35 26.87
N THR A 35 -51.41 46.80 26.82
CA THR A 35 -52.10 47.30 25.61
C THR A 35 -51.89 48.80 25.36
N THR A 36 -51.10 49.49 26.17
CA THR A 36 -50.78 50.91 26.00
C THR A 36 -49.30 51.15 26.28
N GLU A 37 -48.78 52.27 25.78
CA GLU A 37 -47.40 52.65 26.02
C GLU A 37 -47.13 52.85 27.52
N PRO A 38 -46.01 52.33 28.07
CA PRO A 38 -45.63 52.59 29.45
C PRO A 38 -45.47 54.08 29.76
N THR A 39 -46.06 54.52 30.86
CA THR A 39 -45.98 55.92 31.32
C THR A 39 -44.62 56.26 31.91
N THR A 40 -43.96 55.30 32.55
CA THR A 40 -42.58 55.41 33.04
C THR A 40 -41.67 54.54 32.17
N LYS A 41 -40.71 55.17 31.50
CA LYS A 41 -39.78 54.51 30.59
C LYS A 41 -38.37 54.65 31.11
N VAL A 42 -37.63 53.54 31.15
CA VAL A 42 -36.20 53.53 31.48
C VAL A 42 -35.44 52.92 30.30
N VAL A 43 -34.21 53.37 30.05
CA VAL A 43 -33.39 52.82 28.96
C VAL A 43 -33.22 51.31 29.17
N ASN A 44 -33.31 50.53 28.08
CA ASN A 44 -33.32 49.06 28.06
C ASN A 44 -34.58 48.41 28.66
N MET A 45 -35.63 49.18 28.94
CA MET A 45 -36.94 48.62 29.28
C MET A 45 -37.50 47.81 28.12
N LEU A 46 -37.93 46.58 28.37
CA LEU A 46 -38.63 45.72 27.41
C LEU A 46 -40.14 45.84 27.56
N TRP A 47 -40.84 46.08 26.47
CA TRP A 47 -42.30 46.13 26.43
C TRP A 47 -42.83 45.21 25.33
N GLN A 48 -43.68 44.25 25.71
CA GLN A 48 -44.48 43.48 24.80
C GLN A 48 -45.86 44.13 24.66
N TYR A 49 -46.19 44.55 23.46
CA TYR A 49 -47.49 45.15 23.18
C TYR A 49 -48.55 44.06 22.97
N THR A 50 -49.54 44.02 23.85
CA THR A 50 -50.60 42.98 23.84
C THR A 50 -51.92 43.44 23.23
N GLY A 51 -51.94 44.62 22.58
CA GLY A 51 -53.11 45.10 21.86
C GLY A 51 -53.34 44.36 20.53
N THR A 52 -54.49 44.60 19.89
CA THR A 52 -54.92 43.87 18.69
C THR A 52 -54.67 44.60 17.38
N SER A 53 -54.34 45.89 17.42
CA SER A 53 -54.04 46.73 16.26
C SER A 53 -52.81 47.58 16.51
N SER A 54 -52.11 47.96 15.44
CA SER A 54 -50.90 48.79 15.57
C SER A 54 -51.23 50.17 16.15
N ILE A 55 -50.36 50.68 17.01
CA ILE A 55 -50.45 52.03 17.60
C ILE A 55 -49.19 52.84 17.30
N THR A 56 -49.28 54.16 17.46
CA THR A 56 -48.11 55.04 17.47
C THR A 56 -47.73 55.32 18.93
N ALA A 57 -46.51 54.98 19.33
CA ALA A 57 -46.00 55.19 20.69
C ALA A 57 -44.62 55.86 20.60
N SER A 58 -44.48 57.05 21.20
CA SER A 58 -43.26 57.89 21.08
C SER A 58 -42.70 58.01 19.66
N GLY A 59 -43.57 58.14 18.66
CA GLY A 59 -43.18 58.28 17.26
C GLY A 59 -42.81 56.98 16.54
N ALA A 60 -42.84 55.83 17.21
CA ALA A 60 -42.65 54.50 16.61
C ALA A 60 -43.99 53.81 16.33
N THR A 61 -44.06 53.06 15.24
CA THR A 61 -45.18 52.14 14.97
C THR A 61 -44.99 50.85 15.76
N ILE A 62 -45.92 50.58 16.65
CA ILE A 62 -45.91 49.42 17.55
C ILE A 62 -46.96 48.43 17.07
N ALA A 63 -46.51 47.24 16.69
CA ALA A 63 -47.35 46.16 16.18
C ALA A 63 -47.65 45.12 17.28
N PRO A 64 -48.83 44.50 17.28
CA PRO A 64 -49.23 43.45 18.22
C PRO A 64 -48.20 42.34 18.43
N SER A 65 -48.15 41.79 19.64
CA SER A 65 -47.37 40.60 20.04
C SER A 65 -45.85 40.71 19.99
N ASN A 66 -45.30 41.79 19.43
CA ASN A 66 -43.86 42.05 19.37
C ASN A 66 -43.33 42.63 20.69
N ILE A 67 -42.03 42.45 20.92
CA ILE A 67 -41.30 43.02 22.04
C ILE A 67 -40.44 44.17 21.53
N TYR A 68 -40.49 45.29 22.23
CA TYR A 68 -39.75 46.51 21.95
C TYR A 68 -38.83 46.86 23.10
N VAL A 69 -37.71 47.52 22.81
CA VAL A 69 -36.80 48.07 23.81
C VAL A 69 -36.74 49.59 23.72
N TRP A 70 -36.79 50.26 24.87
CA TRP A 70 -36.69 51.72 24.94
C TRP A 70 -35.24 52.18 24.87
N THR A 71 -34.92 53.05 23.90
CA THR A 71 -33.55 53.58 23.72
C THR A 71 -33.26 54.83 24.56
N GLY A 72 -34.27 55.38 25.24
CA GLY A 72 -34.21 56.71 25.86
C GLY A 72 -35.03 57.76 25.11
N THR A 73 -35.25 57.55 23.80
CA THR A 73 -35.97 58.49 22.93
C THR A 73 -37.05 57.84 22.08
N THR A 74 -36.87 56.58 21.66
CA THR A 74 -37.83 55.85 20.83
C THR A 74 -37.86 54.37 21.18
N TRP A 75 -38.93 53.69 20.78
CA TRP A 75 -39.02 52.24 20.85
C TRP A 75 -38.39 51.63 19.60
N ILE A 76 -37.49 50.67 19.79
CA ILE A 76 -36.95 49.85 18.70
C ILE A 76 -37.40 48.40 18.88
N LEU A 77 -37.66 47.72 17.78
CA LEU A 77 -38.09 46.32 17.77
C LEU A 77 -36.96 45.43 18.33
N TRP A 78 -37.26 44.66 19.36
CA TRP A 78 -36.33 43.73 20.00
C TRP A 78 -36.56 42.29 19.57
N SER A 79 -37.83 41.87 19.51
CA SER A 79 -38.20 40.51 19.11
C SER A 79 -39.54 40.50 18.39
N ILE A 80 -39.62 39.67 17.35
CA ILE A 80 -40.86 39.32 16.66
C ILE A 80 -41.24 37.89 16.99
N THR A 81 -42.53 37.63 17.15
CA THR A 81 -43.05 36.26 17.27
C THR A 81 -44.18 36.12 16.27
N VAL A 82 -43.86 35.48 15.15
CA VAL A 82 -44.78 35.36 14.00
C VAL A 82 -44.79 33.91 13.53
N ALA A 83 -45.95 33.44 13.07
CA ALA A 83 -46.06 32.10 12.49
C ALA A 83 -45.34 32.01 11.12
N ASN A 84 -45.33 33.11 10.36
CA ASN A 84 -44.63 33.24 9.09
C ASN A 84 -43.96 34.62 9.03
N LEU A 85 -42.75 34.69 8.50
CA LEU A 85 -42.04 35.94 8.21
C LEU A 85 -41.78 36.02 6.70
N ILE A 86 -42.30 37.07 6.07
CA ILE A 86 -42.09 37.35 4.64
C ILE A 86 -41.20 38.59 4.53
N ALA A 87 -40.05 38.47 3.87
CA ALA A 87 -39.14 39.58 3.60
C ALA A 87 -38.57 39.46 2.19
N ASP A 88 -38.49 40.57 1.46
CA ASP A 88 -37.97 40.59 0.07
C ASP A 88 -36.47 40.22 0.01
N LYS A 89 -35.72 40.60 1.03
CA LYS A 89 -34.29 40.30 1.18
C LYS A 89 -34.00 40.01 2.65
N LEU A 90 -33.12 39.04 2.92
CA LEU A 90 -32.70 38.72 4.29
C LEU A 90 -31.95 39.89 4.96
N SER A 91 -31.23 40.69 4.16
CA SER A 91 -30.57 41.92 4.63
C SER A 91 -31.54 42.99 5.15
N SER A 92 -32.83 42.89 4.83
CA SER A 92 -33.87 43.75 5.39
C SER A 92 -34.25 43.38 6.83
N ILE A 93 -33.92 42.17 7.29
CA ILE A 93 -34.14 41.71 8.66
C ILE A 93 -32.92 42.05 9.51
N VAL A 94 -31.71 41.76 9.01
CA VAL A 94 -30.45 42.01 9.72
C VAL A 94 -29.30 42.18 8.73
N SER A 95 -28.31 43.04 9.05
CA SER A 95 -27.12 43.23 8.20
C SER A 95 -26.16 42.04 8.22
N THR A 96 -26.21 41.21 9.26
CA THR A 96 -25.42 40.00 9.42
C THR A 96 -26.26 38.98 10.19
N LEU A 97 -26.52 37.82 9.60
CA LEU A 97 -27.45 36.82 10.15
C LEU A 97 -26.94 36.18 11.46
N GLY A 98 -25.63 36.21 11.69
CA GLY A 98 -24.99 35.43 12.76
C GLY A 98 -25.05 33.93 12.48
N ASP A 99 -24.95 33.14 13.55
CA ASP A 99 -24.98 31.67 13.48
C ASP A 99 -26.43 31.16 13.42
N VAL A 100 -26.75 30.31 12.43
CA VAL A 100 -28.01 29.56 12.38
C VAL A 100 -27.77 28.18 12.98
N THR A 101 -27.96 28.07 14.30
CA THR A 101 -27.69 26.84 15.05
C THR A 101 -28.79 25.78 14.91
N SER A 102 -29.96 26.16 14.39
CA SER A 102 -31.15 25.31 14.23
C SER A 102 -31.97 25.78 13.02
N GLY A 103 -32.63 24.85 12.32
CA GLY A 103 -33.40 25.13 11.09
C GLY A 103 -32.60 24.82 9.81
N SER A 104 -33.18 25.10 8.64
CA SER A 104 -32.50 24.90 7.35
C SER A 104 -32.53 26.18 6.52
N ILE A 105 -31.41 26.49 5.87
CA ILE A 105 -31.33 27.47 4.78
C ILE A 105 -31.18 26.65 3.49
N THR A 106 -32.24 26.63 2.68
CA THR A 106 -32.21 25.95 1.38
C THR A 106 -32.06 26.98 0.28
N ASN A 107 -30.88 27.00 -0.36
CA ASN A 107 -30.69 27.65 -1.64
C ASN A 107 -30.49 26.58 -2.71
N GLU A 108 -31.00 26.82 -3.91
CA GLU A 108 -30.65 26.00 -5.07
C GLU A 108 -29.20 26.34 -5.45
N ILE A 109 -28.26 25.48 -5.07
CA ILE A 109 -26.85 25.61 -5.44
C ILE A 109 -26.61 24.70 -6.64
N ASN A 110 -26.49 25.29 -7.82
CA ASN A 110 -26.08 24.55 -9.02
C ASN A 110 -24.54 24.43 -9.05
N VAL A 111 -24.00 23.36 -8.47
CA VAL A 111 -22.57 23.04 -8.56
C VAL A 111 -22.32 22.29 -9.87
N GLY A 112 -22.03 23.01 -10.94
CA GLY A 112 -21.62 22.41 -12.20
C GLY A 112 -20.21 21.82 -12.08
N SER A 113 -20.09 20.55 -11.70
CA SER A 113 -18.81 19.83 -11.79
C SER A 113 -18.80 18.95 -13.05
N ASN A 114 -18.11 19.42 -14.09
CA ASN A 114 -17.70 18.55 -15.19
C ASN A 114 -16.36 17.93 -14.83
N ASN A 115 -16.37 16.70 -14.32
CA ASN A 115 -15.18 15.87 -14.36
C ASN A 115 -15.53 14.41 -14.67
N GLY A 116 -15.53 14.08 -15.97
CA GLY A 116 -15.25 12.72 -16.45
C GLY A 116 -16.21 11.58 -16.09
N GLY A 117 -17.44 11.83 -15.66
CA GLY A 117 -18.49 10.80 -15.62
C GLY A 117 -18.59 9.94 -14.35
N ASN A 118 -17.96 10.32 -13.24
CA ASN A 118 -18.21 9.68 -11.94
C ASN A 118 -19.03 10.59 -11.02
N ASN A 119 -20.17 10.08 -10.55
CA ASN A 119 -20.98 10.71 -9.50
C ASN A 119 -20.23 10.64 -8.17
N VAL A 120 -19.63 11.76 -7.75
CA VAL A 120 -18.98 11.88 -6.44
C VAL A 120 -20.04 12.28 -5.40
N LEU A 121 -20.25 11.43 -4.40
CA LEU A 121 -21.10 11.69 -3.24
C LEU A 121 -20.21 12.27 -2.12
N ASP A 122 -20.05 13.59 -2.10
CA ASP A 122 -19.32 14.27 -1.03
C ASP A 122 -20.23 14.59 0.16
N THR A 123 -19.87 14.15 1.37
CA THR A 123 -20.51 14.57 2.62
C THR A 123 -19.59 15.52 3.38
N GLY A 124 -20.00 16.78 3.55
CA GLY A 124 -19.22 17.81 4.23
C GLY A 124 -20.05 19.06 4.54
N THR A 125 -19.39 20.10 5.06
CA THR A 125 -20.02 21.39 5.37
C THR A 125 -19.70 22.43 4.30
N VAL A 126 -20.72 23.15 3.82
CA VAL A 126 -20.56 24.32 2.95
C VAL A 126 -20.49 25.57 3.81
N VAL A 127 -19.37 26.32 3.73
CA VAL A 127 -19.20 27.62 4.39
C VAL A 127 -19.17 28.71 3.34
N VAL A 128 -19.99 29.75 3.51
CA VAL A 128 -19.99 30.94 2.63
C VAL A 128 -19.47 32.13 3.45
N ASP A 129 -18.35 32.71 3.04
CA ASP A 129 -17.74 33.87 3.69
C ASP A 129 -17.28 34.95 2.69
N ASN A 130 -16.59 36.00 3.18
CA ASN A 130 -16.11 37.12 2.34
C ASN A 130 -15.05 36.72 1.30
N TYR A 131 -14.52 35.49 1.35
CA TYR A 131 -13.57 34.95 0.39
C TYR A 131 -14.21 34.00 -0.62
N GLY A 132 -15.51 33.71 -0.48
CA GLY A 132 -16.29 32.92 -1.44
C GLY A 132 -16.97 31.72 -0.79
N ILE A 133 -17.17 30.67 -1.59
CA ILE A 133 -17.74 29.41 -1.15
C ILE A 133 -16.57 28.46 -0.85
N THR A 134 -16.39 28.12 0.42
CA THR A 134 -15.40 27.14 0.86
C THR A 134 -16.09 25.81 1.09
N PHE A 135 -15.67 24.80 0.33
CA PHE A 135 -16.10 23.42 0.50
C PHE A 135 -15.09 22.68 1.38
N ASN A 136 -15.45 22.36 2.62
CA ASN A 136 -14.65 21.50 3.48
C ASN A 136 -15.21 20.09 3.44
N PHE A 137 -14.57 19.23 2.65
CA PHE A 137 -14.87 17.81 2.58
C PHE A 137 -13.80 17.03 3.33
N ASP A 138 -14.23 16.15 4.24
CA ASP A 138 -13.36 15.08 4.74
C ASP A 138 -13.27 14.01 3.66
N HIS A 139 -12.13 13.92 3.00
CA HIS A 139 -11.90 12.95 1.94
C HIS A 139 -11.69 11.55 2.55
N LEU A 140 -12.76 10.88 2.97
CA LEU A 140 -12.70 9.46 3.29
C LEU A 140 -12.75 8.68 1.96
N ILE A 141 -11.59 8.29 1.44
CA ILE A 141 -11.51 7.33 0.33
C ILE A 141 -11.98 5.97 0.83
N ASN A 142 -13.30 5.76 0.92
CA ASN A 142 -13.91 4.49 1.33
C ASN A 142 -14.13 3.54 0.13
N SER A 143 -13.48 3.83 -0.99
CA SER A 143 -13.49 3.04 -2.20
C SER A 143 -12.12 3.17 -2.86
N ILE A 144 -11.25 2.20 -2.62
CA ILE A 144 -10.13 1.90 -3.53
C ILE A 144 -10.76 1.33 -4.80
N LYS A 145 -11.40 2.19 -5.59
CA LYS A 145 -11.70 1.95 -6.99
C LYS A 145 -11.49 3.25 -7.74
N ASP A 146 -10.43 3.22 -8.53
CA ASP A 146 -10.21 4.02 -9.73
C ASP A 146 -9.73 5.47 -9.48
N SER A 147 -8.44 5.75 -9.61
CA SER A 147 -7.78 5.79 -10.92
C SER A 147 -6.26 5.81 -10.72
N SER A 148 -5.53 4.93 -11.43
CA SER A 148 -4.06 4.71 -11.46
C SER A 148 -3.46 3.45 -10.79
N GLN A 149 -4.22 2.55 -10.17
CA GLN A 149 -3.61 1.37 -9.51
C GLN A 149 -4.47 0.12 -9.68
N GLN A 150 -4.31 -0.56 -10.81
CA GLN A 150 -4.86 -1.91 -11.02
C GLN A 150 -4.06 -2.93 -10.20
N ASN A 151 -4.44 -3.13 -8.94
CA ASN A 151 -4.26 -4.45 -8.33
C ASN A 151 -5.32 -5.37 -8.93
N ASN A 152 -5.08 -5.83 -10.15
CA ASN A 152 -5.89 -6.85 -10.79
C ASN A 152 -5.57 -8.17 -10.08
N PHE A 153 -6.38 -8.56 -9.10
CA PHE A 153 -6.43 -9.94 -8.60
C PHE A 153 -7.17 -10.79 -9.63
N GLY A 154 -6.54 -10.99 -10.79
CA GLY A 154 -7.00 -11.94 -11.79
C GLY A 154 -6.85 -13.37 -11.26
N THR A 155 -7.53 -14.32 -11.90
CA THR A 155 -7.53 -15.75 -11.53
C THR A 155 -6.15 -16.40 -11.52
N ASP A 156 -5.13 -15.73 -12.04
CA ASP A 156 -3.81 -16.31 -12.29
C ASP A 156 -2.65 -15.63 -11.53
N GLY A 157 -2.89 -14.65 -10.64
CA GLY A 157 -1.79 -14.05 -9.87
C GLY A 157 -1.99 -12.69 -9.20
N ILE A 158 -0.89 -12.16 -8.65
CA ILE A 158 -0.77 -10.82 -8.04
C ILE A 158 0.15 -9.96 -8.90
N ILE A 159 -0.27 -8.74 -9.23
CA ILE A 159 0.55 -7.73 -9.91
C ILE A 159 0.63 -6.47 -9.05
N LEU A 160 1.84 -6.05 -8.70
CA LEU A 160 2.14 -4.82 -7.96
C LEU A 160 2.93 -3.87 -8.88
N SER A 161 2.38 -2.69 -9.18
CA SER A 161 2.97 -1.74 -10.13
C SER A 161 3.23 -0.37 -9.49
N LYS A 162 4.35 0.25 -9.84
CA LYS A 162 4.68 1.65 -9.55
C LYS A 162 4.49 2.47 -10.82
N PHE A 163 3.80 3.60 -10.70
CA PHE A 163 3.57 4.53 -11.79
C PHE A 163 4.36 5.84 -11.58
N ASP A 164 4.73 6.52 -12.66
CA ASP A 164 5.24 7.89 -12.60
C ASP A 164 4.10 8.92 -12.44
N THR A 165 4.47 10.20 -12.35
CA THR A 165 3.52 11.32 -12.26
C THR A 165 2.63 11.47 -13.49
N SER A 166 3.00 10.84 -14.60
CA SER A 166 2.27 10.85 -15.87
C SER A 166 1.39 9.60 -16.05
N GLY A 167 1.42 8.67 -15.10
CA GLY A 167 0.62 7.43 -15.12
C GLY A 167 1.25 6.27 -15.88
N TYR A 168 2.54 6.31 -16.25
CA TYR A 168 3.23 5.19 -16.89
C TYR A 168 3.84 4.24 -15.86
N VAL A 169 3.77 2.92 -16.11
CA VAL A 169 4.41 1.91 -15.26
C VAL A 169 5.92 2.09 -15.32
N THR A 170 6.52 2.40 -14.18
CA THR A 170 7.98 2.53 -14.04
C THR A 170 8.61 1.30 -13.43
N LYS A 171 7.87 0.52 -12.62
CA LYS A 171 8.32 -0.76 -12.07
C LYS A 171 7.13 -1.67 -11.83
N SER A 172 7.29 -2.97 -11.99
CA SER A 172 6.26 -3.93 -11.59
C SER A 172 6.85 -5.24 -11.10
N ILE A 173 6.11 -5.91 -10.22
CA ILE A 173 6.34 -7.30 -9.82
C ILE A 173 5.04 -8.05 -10.12
N SER A 174 5.12 -9.10 -10.92
CA SER A 174 3.99 -10.01 -11.18
C SER A 174 4.33 -11.42 -10.75
N ALA A 175 3.49 -12.01 -9.91
CA ALA A 175 3.57 -13.40 -9.50
C ALA A 175 2.39 -14.16 -10.11
N ASN A 176 2.67 -15.07 -11.04
CA ASN A 176 1.70 -15.87 -11.77
C ASN A 176 1.86 -17.36 -11.42
N VAL A 177 0.74 -18.06 -11.22
CA VAL A 177 0.75 -19.49 -10.83
C VAL A 177 1.28 -20.43 -11.91
N ASN A 178 1.25 -20.00 -13.18
CA ASN A 178 1.71 -20.78 -14.34
C ASN A 178 3.08 -20.34 -14.86
N THR A 179 3.44 -19.06 -14.71
CA THR A 179 4.69 -18.50 -15.29
C THR A 179 5.73 -18.05 -14.26
N GLY A 180 5.43 -18.09 -12.95
CA GLY A 180 6.36 -17.73 -11.89
C GLY A 180 6.36 -16.24 -11.56
N ILE A 181 7.50 -15.73 -11.06
CA ILE A 181 7.65 -14.32 -10.66
C ILE A 181 8.46 -13.58 -11.71
N ASP A 182 7.87 -12.53 -12.27
CA ASP A 182 8.52 -11.59 -13.19
C ASP A 182 8.70 -10.23 -12.51
N VAL A 183 9.90 -9.65 -12.63
CA VAL A 183 10.22 -8.29 -12.16
C VAL A 183 10.60 -7.42 -13.35
N ASN A 184 9.95 -6.27 -13.48
CA ASN A 184 10.24 -5.27 -14.52
C ASN A 184 10.67 -3.97 -13.83
N ASP A 185 11.81 -3.41 -14.23
CA ASP A 185 12.37 -2.18 -13.64
C ASP A 185 12.12 -0.91 -14.47
N GLY A 186 11.34 -1.02 -15.54
CA GLY A 186 10.96 0.11 -16.40
C GLY A 186 11.95 0.47 -17.50
N ASN A 187 13.14 -0.17 -17.54
CA ASN A 187 14.18 0.14 -18.53
C ASN A 187 14.32 -0.95 -19.62
N GLY A 188 13.33 -1.82 -19.77
CA GLY A 188 13.28 -2.84 -20.83
C GLY A 188 14.23 -4.02 -20.62
N ASN A 189 14.97 -4.06 -19.51
CA ASN A 189 15.76 -5.22 -19.10
C ASN A 189 15.18 -5.78 -17.80
N GLN A 190 14.79 -7.05 -17.84
CA GLN A 190 14.39 -7.84 -16.70
C GLN A 190 15.61 -7.95 -15.77
N THR A 191 15.77 -7.02 -14.83
CA THR A 191 16.92 -7.01 -13.93
C THR A 191 16.81 -8.18 -12.97
N ASP A 192 17.84 -9.02 -13.05
CA ASP A 192 18.28 -10.01 -12.06
C ASP A 192 17.44 -10.02 -10.79
N ILE A 193 16.45 -10.92 -10.75
CA ILE A 193 16.09 -11.52 -9.47
C ILE A 193 17.40 -12.17 -9.01
N ASP A 194 18.04 -11.57 -8.00
CA ASP A 194 19.23 -12.16 -7.39
C ASP A 194 18.88 -13.56 -6.89
N SER A 195 19.18 -14.54 -7.75
CA SER A 195 18.90 -15.95 -7.52
C SER A 195 19.71 -16.52 -6.36
N SER A 196 20.66 -15.75 -5.79
CA SER A 196 21.43 -16.14 -4.62
C SER A 196 20.56 -16.43 -3.39
N SER A 197 19.34 -15.88 -3.34
CA SER A 197 18.38 -16.06 -2.25
C SER A 197 17.10 -16.80 -2.67
N PHE A 198 16.95 -17.16 -3.95
CA PHE A 198 15.77 -17.83 -4.47
C PHE A 198 16.02 -19.33 -4.64
N ASN A 199 15.51 -20.14 -3.72
CA ASN A 199 15.61 -21.59 -3.80
C ASN A 199 14.57 -22.10 -4.81
N ILE A 200 14.93 -22.16 -6.10
CA ILE A 200 14.11 -22.79 -7.13
C ILE A 200 14.23 -24.30 -6.96
N LEU A 201 13.53 -24.83 -5.96
CA LEU A 201 13.42 -26.26 -5.74
C LEU A 201 12.25 -26.79 -6.59
N ASP A 202 12.51 -27.02 -7.88
CA ASP A 202 11.60 -27.84 -8.69
C ASP A 202 11.76 -29.30 -8.23
N SER A 203 10.82 -29.76 -7.41
CA SER A 203 10.83 -31.11 -6.86
C SER A 203 10.49 -32.21 -7.90
N ASN A 204 10.12 -31.85 -9.14
CA ASN A 204 9.56 -32.82 -10.11
C ASN A 204 10.24 -32.88 -11.49
N SER A 205 11.25 -32.07 -11.81
CA SER A 205 11.89 -32.10 -13.13
C SER A 205 13.29 -32.71 -13.11
N ASN A 206 13.44 -33.93 -13.64
CA ASN A 206 14.72 -34.60 -13.92
C ASN A 206 15.61 -33.87 -14.97
N SER A 207 15.38 -32.59 -15.29
CA SER A 207 16.09 -31.89 -16.38
C SER A 207 16.08 -30.37 -16.28
N THR A 208 16.21 -29.78 -15.10
CA THR A 208 16.44 -28.33 -15.00
C THR A 208 17.91 -28.04 -15.33
N LYS A 209 18.19 -27.78 -16.62
CA LYS A 209 19.51 -27.29 -17.06
C LYS A 209 19.66 -25.85 -16.59
N ILE A 210 20.20 -25.65 -15.39
CA ILE A 210 20.51 -24.31 -14.90
C ILE A 210 21.77 -23.83 -15.63
N THR A 211 21.62 -22.88 -16.55
CA THR A 211 22.69 -22.36 -17.42
C THR A 211 23.46 -21.18 -16.81
N SER A 212 23.57 -21.10 -15.49
CA SER A 212 24.33 -20.03 -14.84
C SER A 212 25.80 -20.42 -14.66
N THR A 213 26.72 -19.53 -15.03
CA THR A 213 28.18 -19.64 -14.91
C THR A 213 28.72 -19.76 -13.47
N GLY A 214 27.85 -19.83 -12.44
CA GLY A 214 28.24 -19.87 -11.03
C GLY A 214 27.70 -21.04 -10.20
N ILE A 215 26.92 -21.97 -10.78
CA ILE A 215 26.43 -23.13 -10.03
C ILE A 215 27.42 -24.29 -10.15
N THR A 216 28.04 -24.62 -9.03
CA THR A 216 28.78 -25.88 -8.90
C THR A 216 27.78 -27.00 -8.67
N VAL A 217 27.38 -27.71 -9.72
CA VAL A 217 26.67 -28.98 -9.58
C VAL A 217 27.65 -30.00 -9.00
N LYS A 218 27.69 -30.12 -7.67
CA LYS A 218 28.42 -31.22 -7.00
C LYS A 218 27.60 -32.50 -7.13
N GLY A 219 27.63 -33.09 -8.31
CA GLY A 219 26.88 -34.32 -8.56
C GLY A 219 26.95 -34.72 -10.01
N LYS A 220 27.87 -35.64 -10.30
CA LYS A 220 28.06 -36.35 -11.58
C LYS A 220 28.79 -35.54 -12.65
N ASP A 221 30.04 -35.92 -12.84
CA ASP A 221 30.78 -35.74 -14.09
C ASP A 221 29.87 -36.19 -15.26
N LEU A 222 29.21 -35.25 -15.94
CA LEU A 222 28.44 -35.53 -17.16
C LEU A 222 29.37 -35.69 -18.37
N SER A 223 30.66 -35.41 -18.22
CA SER A 223 31.65 -35.68 -19.25
C SER A 223 32.12 -37.14 -19.11
N ASN A 224 31.53 -38.03 -19.92
CA ASN A 224 32.11 -39.36 -20.19
C ASN A 224 33.37 -39.22 -21.07
N THR A 225 34.27 -38.30 -20.73
CA THR A 225 35.48 -38.04 -21.51
C THR A 225 36.51 -39.11 -21.20
N TYR A 226 36.73 -40.01 -22.14
CA TYR A 226 37.83 -40.97 -22.10
C TYR A 226 39.12 -40.29 -22.56
N SER A 227 40.23 -40.51 -21.84
CA SER A 227 41.51 -39.86 -22.13
C SER A 227 42.66 -40.83 -21.94
N THR A 228 43.64 -40.82 -22.85
CA THR A 228 44.91 -41.54 -22.69
C THR A 228 45.87 -40.84 -21.74
N SER A 229 45.58 -39.59 -21.38
CA SER A 229 46.23 -38.86 -20.30
C SER A 229 45.51 -39.09 -18.99
N GLU A 230 46.24 -38.97 -17.88
CA GLU A 230 45.64 -38.97 -16.54
C GLU A 230 44.82 -37.68 -16.34
N ILE A 231 43.56 -37.82 -15.94
CA ILE A 231 42.65 -36.70 -15.67
C ILE A 231 42.03 -36.83 -14.27
N ALA A 232 41.84 -35.72 -13.57
CA ALA A 232 41.10 -35.70 -12.31
C ALA A 232 39.59 -35.70 -12.61
N VAL A 233 38.85 -36.63 -12.02
CA VAL A 233 37.41 -36.87 -12.30
C VAL A 233 36.53 -36.82 -11.05
N GLY A 234 37.13 -36.53 -9.89
CA GLY A 234 36.37 -36.43 -8.66
C GLY A 234 37.24 -36.48 -7.41
N THR A 235 36.56 -36.71 -6.29
CA THR A 235 37.15 -36.77 -4.96
C THR A 235 36.57 -37.97 -4.24
N TRP A 236 37.44 -38.80 -3.64
CA TRP A 236 37.05 -39.93 -2.81
C TRP A 236 36.53 -39.44 -1.46
N ILE A 237 35.88 -40.32 -0.69
CA ILE A 237 35.26 -39.96 0.60
C ILE A 237 36.26 -39.44 1.65
N ASP A 238 37.55 -39.77 1.50
CA ASP A 238 38.64 -39.30 2.36
C ASP A 238 39.28 -37.98 1.87
N GLY A 239 38.74 -37.37 0.82
CA GLY A 239 39.24 -36.12 0.24
C GLY A 239 40.32 -36.30 -0.83
N LYS A 240 40.79 -37.51 -1.11
CA LYS A 240 41.79 -37.74 -2.17
C LYS A 240 41.20 -37.52 -3.57
N THR A 241 41.98 -36.95 -4.48
CA THR A 241 41.58 -36.83 -5.89
C THR A 241 41.47 -38.21 -6.54
N ILE A 242 40.35 -38.46 -7.24
CA ILE A 242 40.18 -39.62 -8.12
C ILE A 242 40.70 -39.23 -9.49
N TYR A 243 41.68 -39.98 -9.97
CA TYR A 243 42.22 -39.87 -11.31
C TYR A 243 41.64 -40.98 -12.20
N ARG A 244 41.50 -40.70 -13.49
CA ARG A 244 41.07 -41.67 -14.52
C ARG A 244 42.03 -41.66 -15.69
N LYS A 245 42.28 -42.83 -16.28
CA LYS A 245 43.06 -43.00 -17.52
C LYS A 245 42.53 -44.18 -18.34
N THR A 246 42.52 -44.02 -19.65
CA THR A 246 42.07 -45.03 -20.63
C THR A 246 43.25 -45.53 -21.45
N PHE A 247 43.29 -46.84 -21.68
CA PHE A 247 44.35 -47.55 -22.39
C PHE A 247 43.77 -48.28 -23.58
N SER A 248 44.47 -48.22 -24.72
CA SER A 248 44.21 -49.04 -25.89
C SER A 248 45.37 -50.01 -26.07
N ILE A 249 45.14 -51.29 -25.83
CA ILE A 249 46.16 -52.33 -25.78
C ILE A 249 45.90 -53.34 -26.88
N THR A 250 46.94 -53.69 -27.64
CA THR A 250 46.88 -54.66 -28.73
C THR A 250 47.99 -55.70 -28.56
N GLY A 251 47.81 -56.87 -29.17
CA GLY A 251 48.86 -57.91 -29.19
C GLY A 251 49.09 -58.59 -27.84
N ILE A 252 48.06 -58.68 -27.00
CA ILE A 252 48.12 -59.45 -25.75
C ILE A 252 48.30 -60.93 -26.07
N SER A 253 49.11 -61.61 -25.27
CA SER A 253 49.27 -63.07 -25.29
C SER A 253 48.66 -63.65 -24.01
N ALA A 254 48.18 -64.89 -24.06
CA ALA A 254 47.59 -65.55 -22.88
C ALA A 254 48.57 -65.53 -21.68
N GLY A 255 48.08 -65.09 -20.51
CA GLY A 255 48.85 -65.07 -19.27
C GLY A 255 49.93 -63.99 -19.17
N THR A 256 49.90 -62.95 -20.03
CA THR A 256 50.85 -61.84 -19.91
C THR A 256 50.34 -60.70 -19.04
N ASN A 257 51.28 -60.05 -18.36
CA ASN A 257 51.04 -58.82 -17.60
C ASN A 257 51.43 -57.62 -18.44
N TYR A 258 50.57 -56.61 -18.51
CA TYR A 258 50.83 -55.34 -19.19
C TYR A 258 51.09 -54.24 -18.17
N ASN A 259 52.26 -53.61 -18.22
CA ASN A 259 52.58 -52.47 -17.36
C ASN A 259 51.79 -51.23 -17.80
N HIS A 260 50.91 -50.72 -16.95
CA HIS A 260 50.08 -49.54 -17.26
C HIS A 260 50.81 -48.21 -17.00
N GLY A 261 52.00 -48.24 -16.36
CA GLY A 261 52.87 -47.06 -16.19
C GLY A 261 52.28 -45.93 -15.34
N ILE A 262 51.35 -46.25 -14.44
CA ILE A 262 50.80 -45.29 -13.48
C ILE A 262 51.61 -45.43 -12.20
N ALA A 263 52.22 -44.34 -11.74
CA ALA A 263 52.97 -44.32 -10.49
C ALA A 263 52.05 -44.06 -9.28
N ASN A 264 52.43 -44.62 -8.13
CA ASN A 264 51.88 -44.28 -6.82
C ASN A 264 50.37 -44.55 -6.65
N ILE A 265 49.84 -45.62 -7.25
CA ILE A 265 48.44 -46.03 -7.00
C ILE A 265 48.28 -46.43 -5.53
N ASP A 266 47.39 -45.75 -4.83
CA ASP A 266 46.95 -46.11 -3.47
C ASP A 266 45.84 -47.17 -3.55
N GLN A 267 44.70 -46.75 -4.11
CA GLN A 267 43.50 -47.56 -4.28
C GLN A 267 42.94 -47.46 -5.70
N ILE A 268 42.55 -48.60 -6.27
CA ILE A 268 41.77 -48.66 -7.51
C ILE A 268 40.29 -48.54 -7.12
N VAL A 269 39.61 -47.54 -7.68
CA VAL A 269 38.21 -47.23 -7.42
C VAL A 269 37.30 -47.92 -8.41
N GLU A 270 37.73 -48.02 -9.67
CA GLU A 270 36.93 -48.57 -10.76
C GLU A 270 37.84 -49.15 -11.83
N LEU A 271 37.42 -50.28 -12.41
CA LEU A 271 38.02 -50.86 -13.60
C LEU A 271 36.91 -51.33 -14.52
N HIS A 272 36.85 -50.78 -15.72
CA HIS A 272 35.92 -51.24 -16.76
C HIS A 272 36.57 -51.16 -18.12
N GLY A 273 35.96 -51.77 -19.11
CA GLY A 273 36.49 -51.73 -20.46
C GLY A 273 35.74 -52.62 -21.42
N LEU A 274 36.37 -52.83 -22.56
CA LEU A 274 35.87 -53.68 -23.63
C LEU A 274 37.03 -54.41 -24.27
N PHE A 275 36.84 -55.67 -24.65
CA PHE A 275 37.74 -56.35 -25.58
C PHE A 275 37.04 -56.60 -26.91
N ASN A 276 37.85 -56.69 -27.98
CA ASN A 276 37.42 -56.98 -29.34
C ASN A 276 38.36 -58.01 -29.98
N ASN A 277 37.79 -59.13 -30.44
CA ASN A 277 38.50 -60.21 -31.13
C ASN A 277 38.38 -60.18 -32.66
N GLY A 278 37.90 -59.06 -33.21
CA GLY A 278 37.64 -58.84 -34.64
C GLY A 278 36.19 -59.09 -35.05
N THR A 279 35.42 -59.83 -34.24
CA THR A 279 34.02 -60.20 -34.57
C THR A 279 33.03 -59.81 -33.47
N THR A 280 33.47 -59.80 -32.21
CA THR A 280 32.62 -59.53 -31.06
C THR A 280 33.22 -58.46 -30.16
N PHE A 281 32.35 -57.66 -29.53
CA PHE A 281 32.69 -56.66 -28.53
C PHE A 281 32.09 -57.09 -27.20
N THR A 282 32.90 -57.23 -26.16
CA THR A 282 32.42 -57.67 -24.84
C THR A 282 32.96 -56.80 -23.71
N MET A 283 32.08 -56.44 -22.77
CA MET A 283 32.39 -55.59 -21.62
C MET A 283 33.22 -56.31 -20.56
N LEU A 284 34.09 -55.56 -19.88
CA LEU A 284 34.93 -55.99 -18.77
C LEU A 284 34.51 -55.31 -17.46
N PRO A 285 34.74 -55.96 -16.30
CA PRO A 285 35.32 -57.29 -16.14
C PRO A 285 34.28 -58.42 -16.36
N LEU A 286 34.70 -59.49 -17.04
CA LEU A 286 33.96 -60.76 -17.06
C LEU A 286 34.41 -61.63 -15.89
N MET A 287 33.46 -62.15 -15.13
CA MET A 287 33.72 -63.16 -14.10
C MET A 287 33.61 -64.55 -14.75
N GLY A 288 34.75 -65.22 -15.01
CA GLY A 288 34.81 -66.54 -15.65
C GLY A 288 36.21 -66.89 -16.22
N TYR A 289 36.43 -68.14 -16.62
CA TYR A 289 37.76 -68.68 -16.99
C TYR A 289 38.35 -68.16 -18.32
N ALA A 290 37.55 -67.59 -19.21
CA ALA A 290 38.02 -67.11 -20.51
C ALA A 290 37.93 -65.57 -20.57
N ARG A 291 39.09 -64.88 -20.57
CA ARG A 291 39.26 -63.44 -20.83
C ARG A 291 38.95 -62.50 -19.64
N GLN A 292 39.47 -62.83 -18.45
CA GLN A 292 39.41 -61.95 -17.29
C GLN A 292 40.53 -60.90 -17.34
N VAL A 293 40.20 -59.66 -16.97
CA VAL A 293 41.18 -58.58 -16.75
C VAL A 293 41.15 -58.18 -15.28
N GLN A 294 42.31 -58.21 -14.65
CA GLN A 294 42.53 -57.68 -13.30
C GLN A 294 43.50 -56.50 -13.37
N ALA A 295 43.37 -55.54 -12.45
CA ALA A 295 44.33 -54.46 -12.30
C ALA A 295 45.02 -54.56 -10.95
N THR A 296 46.33 -54.46 -10.98
CA THR A 296 47.19 -54.31 -9.80
C THR A 296 47.69 -52.87 -9.73
N ARG A 297 48.51 -52.54 -8.72
CA ARG A 297 49.11 -51.19 -8.60
C ARG A 297 50.05 -50.81 -9.74
N SER A 298 50.53 -51.77 -10.53
CA SER A 298 51.52 -51.54 -11.60
C SER A 298 51.14 -52.15 -12.95
N GLN A 299 50.23 -53.12 -12.99
CA GLN A 299 49.98 -53.92 -14.18
C GLN A 299 48.50 -54.28 -14.35
N PHE A 300 48.06 -54.39 -15.61
CA PHE A 300 46.90 -55.18 -15.98
C PHE A 300 47.31 -56.64 -16.18
N GLN A 301 46.56 -57.57 -15.59
CA GLN A 301 46.77 -59.00 -15.73
C GLN A 301 45.64 -59.58 -16.59
N PHE A 302 46.01 -60.25 -17.67
CA PHE A 302 45.07 -60.85 -18.62
C PHE A 302 45.01 -62.36 -18.38
N ASN A 303 44.06 -62.77 -17.56
CA ASN A 303 43.83 -64.16 -17.21
C ASN A 303 42.83 -64.78 -18.19
N GLY A 304 43.35 -65.28 -19.32
CA GLY A 304 42.59 -66.04 -20.31
C GLY A 304 43.43 -67.17 -20.90
N GLY A 305 42.77 -68.21 -21.41
CA GLY A 305 43.43 -69.24 -22.21
C GLY A 305 43.97 -68.69 -23.53
N SER A 306 44.47 -69.57 -24.41
CA SER A 306 45.00 -69.20 -25.74
C SER A 306 44.05 -68.30 -26.56
N GLU A 307 42.76 -68.39 -26.29
CA GLU A 307 41.67 -67.60 -26.87
C GLU A 307 41.79 -66.09 -26.70
N ALA A 308 42.48 -65.61 -25.65
CA ALA A 308 42.69 -64.17 -25.41
C ALA A 308 43.84 -63.57 -26.26
N THR A 309 44.57 -64.42 -26.98
CA THR A 309 45.75 -64.00 -27.76
C THR A 309 45.33 -63.23 -29.01
N GLY A 310 45.87 -62.03 -29.18
CA GLY A 310 45.58 -61.16 -30.33
C GLY A 310 44.37 -60.25 -30.17
N ASP A 311 43.62 -60.39 -29.08
CA ASP A 311 42.52 -59.47 -28.74
C ASP A 311 43.02 -58.03 -28.55
N LYS A 312 42.14 -57.07 -28.84
CA LYS A 312 42.34 -55.65 -28.54
C LYS A 312 41.52 -55.25 -27.33
N TYR A 313 42.13 -54.55 -26.39
CA TYR A 313 41.51 -54.12 -25.14
C TYR A 313 41.46 -52.59 -25.05
N THR A 314 40.29 -52.05 -24.72
CA THR A 314 40.13 -50.68 -24.25
C THR A 314 39.79 -50.73 -22.76
N ILE A 315 40.71 -50.31 -21.90
CA ILE A 315 40.57 -50.40 -20.44
C ILE A 315 40.61 -49.01 -19.85
N THR A 316 39.62 -48.69 -19.02
CA THR A 316 39.59 -47.47 -18.21
C THR A 316 39.74 -47.85 -16.74
N ILE A 317 40.70 -47.23 -16.07
CA ILE A 317 40.95 -47.37 -14.64
C ILE A 317 40.74 -46.02 -13.95
N SER A 318 39.98 -46.03 -12.86
CA SER A 318 39.84 -44.90 -11.93
C SER A 318 40.51 -45.27 -10.60
N TYR A 319 41.32 -44.37 -10.04
CA TYR A 319 42.16 -44.66 -8.87
C TYR A 319 42.53 -43.40 -8.08
N THR A 320 42.95 -43.58 -6.84
CA THR A 320 43.59 -42.55 -6.01
C THR A 320 45.10 -42.77 -5.96
N LYS A 321 45.84 -41.72 -5.60
CA LYS A 321 47.30 -41.78 -5.42
C LYS A 321 47.70 -41.70 -3.95
N THR A 322 48.84 -42.31 -3.61
CA THR A 322 49.48 -42.09 -2.30
C THR A 322 49.97 -40.64 -2.25
N VAL A 323 49.76 -40.00 -1.10
CA VAL A 323 50.25 -38.64 -0.81
C VAL A 323 51.78 -38.66 -0.75
#